data_AF-A0A1W2BW26-F1
#
_entry.id   AF-A0A1W2BW26-F1
#
_cell.length_a   1.000
_cell.length_b   1.000
_cell.length_c   1.000
_cell.angle_alpha   90.00
_cell.angle_beta   90.00
_cell.angle_gamma   90.00
#
_symmetry.space_group_name_H-M   'P 1'
#
loop_
_entity.id
_entity.type
_entity.pdbx_description
1 polymer ?
#
loop_
_entity_poly.entity_id
_entity_poly.type
_entity_poly.pdbx_seq_one_letter_code
_entity_poly.pdbx_strand_id
1 'polypeptide(L)'
;MKQLFSLTFILILSTFCFAQNDTISSEKNEVKELTQKSVVEVPRFSNADVQKFADDYNQFYYEMIDAAKAGNQTKMTDLQTRAVEWAQRSQEVTMKMSPEDMEKWAEWAGKLATFAAGQ
;
A
#
# COMPACT_ATOMS: atom_id res chain seq x y z
N MET A 1 3.85 -36.66 15.61
CA MET A 1 3.23 -35.46 15.01
C MET A 1 4.18 -34.28 15.19
N LYS A 2 5.29 -34.32 14.47
CA LYS A 2 6.35 -33.30 14.44
C LYS A 2 6.65 -33.07 12.97
N GLN A 3 6.86 -31.81 12.60
CA GLN A 3 7.21 -31.32 11.26
C GLN A 3 6.02 -31.26 10.28
N LEU A 4 5.57 -30.06 9.92
CA LEU A 4 5.01 -29.72 8.58
C LEU A 4 4.48 -28.27 8.44
N PHE A 5 4.66 -27.38 9.42
CA PHE A 5 4.26 -25.96 9.29
C PHE A 5 5.40 -25.00 8.92
N SER A 6 6.50 -25.51 8.37
CA SER A 6 7.58 -24.69 7.84
C SER A 6 7.83 -25.12 6.41
N LEU A 7 7.48 -24.25 5.45
CA LEU A 7 8.02 -24.11 4.07
C LEU A 7 7.01 -23.68 2.98
N THR A 8 5.69 -23.66 3.22
CA THR A 8 4.73 -23.33 2.13
C THR A 8 4.50 -21.82 1.90
N PHE A 9 4.98 -20.93 2.78
CA PHE A 9 4.76 -19.48 2.61
C PHE A 9 5.78 -18.81 1.66
N ILE A 10 6.87 -19.50 1.31
CA ILE A 10 7.97 -18.93 0.51
C ILE A 10 7.76 -19.13 -1.02
N LEU A 11 6.73 -19.88 -1.45
CA LEU A 11 6.53 -20.25 -2.86
C LEU A 11 5.37 -19.54 -3.59
N ILE A 12 4.66 -18.59 -2.95
CA ILE A 12 3.55 -17.85 -3.59
C ILE A 12 4.01 -16.49 -4.16
N LEU A 13 5.32 -16.27 -4.31
CA LEU A 13 5.88 -15.04 -4.92
C LEU A 13 6.58 -15.29 -6.27
N SER A 14 6.67 -16.54 -6.75
CA SER A 14 7.46 -16.86 -7.95
C SER A 14 6.68 -17.39 -9.17
N THR A 15 5.35 -17.51 -9.12
CA THR A 15 4.58 -18.12 -10.24
C THR A 15 3.26 -17.42 -10.56
N PHE A 16 3.24 -16.10 -10.70
CA PHE A 16 2.18 -15.47 -11.47
C PHE A 16 2.71 -14.38 -12.41
N CYS A 17 3.61 -14.80 -13.30
CA CYS A 17 3.64 -14.26 -14.65
C CYS A 17 2.73 -15.15 -15.52
N PHE A 18 1.46 -14.79 -15.67
CA PHE A 18 0.71 -15.18 -16.86
C PHE A 18 -0.27 -14.08 -17.26
N ALA A 19 -0.19 -13.74 -18.55
CA ALA A 19 -0.85 -12.64 -19.19
C ALA A 19 -2.38 -12.78 -19.24
N GLN A 20 -3.06 -11.66 -19.01
CA GLN A 20 -4.22 -11.29 -19.82
C GLN A 20 -4.37 -9.76 -19.83
N ASN A 21 -4.04 -9.20 -20.99
CA ASN A 21 -4.49 -7.91 -21.45
C ASN A 21 -5.99 -8.02 -21.75
N ASP A 22 -6.82 -7.28 -21.01
CA ASP A 22 -8.09 -6.75 -21.50
C ASP A 22 -8.33 -5.37 -20.89
N THR A 23 -8.58 -4.42 -21.79
CA THR A 23 -9.05 -3.05 -21.57
C THR A 23 -10.17 -3.01 -20.53
N ILE A 24 -10.05 -2.13 -19.52
CA ILE A 24 -11.17 -1.32 -19.01
C ILE A 24 -10.63 0.02 -18.50
N SER A 25 -11.13 1.06 -19.15
CA SER A 25 -11.10 2.46 -18.76
C SER A 25 -11.91 2.66 -17.47
N SER A 26 -11.40 3.45 -16.54
CA SER A 26 -12.26 4.35 -15.78
C SER A 26 -11.50 5.59 -15.35
N GLU A 27 -11.89 6.70 -15.97
CA GLU A 27 -11.75 8.04 -15.44
C GLU A 27 -12.30 8.17 -14.01
N LYS A 28 -11.81 9.26 -13.40
CA LYS A 28 -12.40 10.05 -12.30
C LYS A 28 -11.57 10.03 -11.01
N ASN A 29 -10.42 10.71 -11.03
CA ASN A 29 -9.83 11.25 -9.80
C ASN A 29 -10.55 12.55 -9.45
N GLU A 30 -11.74 12.38 -8.86
CA GLU A 30 -12.37 13.41 -8.05
C GLU A 30 -11.45 13.67 -6.84
N VAL A 31 -10.91 14.88 -6.79
CA VAL A 31 -10.17 15.41 -5.65
C VAL A 31 -11.14 15.49 -4.48
N LYS A 32 -11.28 14.38 -3.75
CA LYS A 32 -11.87 14.41 -2.42
C LYS A 32 -10.79 14.90 -1.48
N GLU A 33 -10.96 16.15 -1.07
CA GLU A 33 -10.53 16.71 0.20
C GLU A 33 -10.89 15.73 1.32
N LEU A 34 -10.04 14.73 1.51
CA LEU A 34 -9.99 13.91 2.70
C LEU A 34 -9.24 14.77 3.70
N THR A 35 -9.95 15.40 4.63
CA THR A 35 -9.42 15.71 5.95
C THR A 35 -8.76 14.43 6.47
N GLN A 36 -7.46 14.34 6.24
CA GLN A 36 -6.65 13.13 6.30
C GLN A 36 -6.55 12.74 7.77
N LYS A 37 -7.33 11.75 8.20
CA LYS A 37 -7.04 11.03 9.43
C LYS A 37 -5.78 10.21 9.15
N SER A 38 -4.63 10.86 9.31
CA SER A 38 -3.33 10.25 9.15
C SER A 38 -3.00 9.41 10.38
N VAL A 39 -2.44 8.24 10.14
CA VAL A 39 -1.92 7.38 11.20
C VAL A 39 -0.53 7.87 11.62
N VAL A 40 0.25 8.32 10.65
CA VAL A 40 1.55 8.97 10.79
C VAL A 40 1.61 10.15 9.81
N GLU A 41 2.24 11.26 10.20
CA GLU A 41 2.45 12.43 9.33
C GLU A 41 3.28 12.03 8.10
N VAL A 42 2.78 12.37 6.90
CA VAL A 42 3.45 12.04 5.63
C VAL A 42 4.58 13.05 5.40
N PRO A 43 5.84 12.61 5.20
CA PRO A 43 6.93 13.53 4.92
C PRO A 43 6.73 14.20 3.56
N ARG A 44 7.35 15.36 3.39
CA ARG A 44 7.32 16.07 2.11
C ARG A 44 8.37 15.50 1.17
N PHE A 45 7.92 14.98 0.04
CA PHE A 45 8.77 14.43 -1.02
C PHE A 45 9.08 15.47 -2.10
N SER A 46 10.21 15.28 -2.79
CA SER A 46 10.62 16.19 -3.87
C SER A 46 9.77 16.05 -5.13
N ASN A 47 9.18 14.86 -5.34
CA ASN A 47 8.39 14.51 -6.51
C ASN A 47 6.90 14.42 -6.18
N ALA A 48 6.04 15.05 -6.98
CA ALA A 48 4.59 15.08 -6.77
C ALA A 48 3.94 13.69 -6.90
N ASP A 49 4.43 12.83 -7.78
CA ASP A 49 3.95 11.45 -7.93
C ASP A 49 4.26 10.65 -6.66
N VAL A 50 5.45 10.86 -6.08
CA VAL A 50 5.89 10.23 -4.84
C VAL A 50 5.07 10.73 -3.65
N GLN A 51 4.80 12.04 -3.59
CA GLN A 51 3.96 12.64 -2.56
C GLN A 51 2.56 12.03 -2.58
N LYS A 52 1.90 12.01 -3.74
CA LYS A 52 0.56 11.43 -3.90
C LYS A 52 0.54 9.94 -3.51
N PHE A 53 1.60 9.22 -3.88
CA PHE A 53 1.73 7.81 -3.55
C PHE A 53 1.85 7.57 -2.03
N ALA A 54 2.60 8.43 -1.33
CA ALA A 54 2.70 8.39 0.13
C ALA A 54 1.37 8.76 0.81
N ASP A 55 0.67 9.77 0.32
CA ASP A 55 -0.64 10.15 0.85
C ASP A 55 -1.66 9.02 0.69
N ASP A 56 -1.70 8.39 -0.48
CA ASP A 56 -2.53 7.20 -0.77
C ASP A 56 -2.19 6.03 0.16
N TYR A 57 -0.90 5.82 0.46
CA TYR A 57 -0.43 4.73 1.34
C TYR A 57 -0.83 4.95 2.79
N ASN A 58 -0.70 6.19 3.28
CA ASN A 58 -1.14 6.55 4.62
C ASN A 58 -2.64 6.29 4.80
N GLN A 59 -3.43 6.73 3.82
CA GLN A 59 -4.87 6.54 3.78
C GLN A 59 -5.23 5.05 3.69
N PHE A 60 -4.51 4.27 2.88
CA PHE A 60 -4.68 2.82 2.78
C PHE A 60 -4.50 2.13 4.14
N TYR A 61 -3.44 2.45 4.88
CA TYR A 61 -3.21 1.88 6.21
C TYR A 61 -4.25 2.32 7.23
N TYR A 62 -4.70 3.57 7.18
CA TYR A 62 -5.82 4.02 8.02
C TYR A 62 -7.08 3.18 7.76
N GLU A 63 -7.48 3.04 6.50
CA GLU A 63 -8.66 2.26 6.12
C GLU A 63 -8.52 0.77 6.47
N MET A 64 -7.31 0.21 6.36
CA MET A 64 -7.03 -1.17 6.74
C MET A 64 -7.18 -1.37 8.25
N ILE A 65 -6.62 -0.49 9.07
CA ILE A 65 -6.75 -0.57 10.54
C ILE A 65 -8.22 -0.38 10.94
N ASP A 66 -8.91 0.59 10.35
CA ASP A 66 -10.32 0.87 10.61
C ASP A 66 -11.22 -0.32 10.22
N ALA A 67 -11.02 -0.88 9.02
CA ALA A 67 -11.77 -2.03 8.54
C ALA A 67 -11.49 -3.30 9.35
N ALA A 68 -10.24 -3.52 9.77
CA ALA A 68 -9.86 -4.63 10.64
C ALA A 68 -10.54 -4.51 12.02
N LYS A 69 -10.54 -3.31 12.62
CA LYS A 69 -11.22 -3.04 13.90
C LYS A 69 -12.74 -3.18 13.79
N ALA A 70 -13.32 -2.74 12.67
CA ALA A 70 -14.76 -2.84 12.42
C ALA A 70 -15.21 -4.25 11.99
N GLY A 71 -14.29 -5.18 11.70
CA GLY A 71 -14.61 -6.49 11.14
C GLY A 71 -15.25 -6.43 9.75
N ASN A 72 -15.01 -5.34 9.00
CA ASN A 72 -15.66 -5.10 7.71
C ASN A 72 -14.96 -5.87 6.58
N GLN A 73 -15.36 -7.12 6.38
CA GLN A 73 -14.79 -8.00 5.35
C GLN A 73 -14.91 -7.44 3.93
N THR A 74 -16.02 -6.78 3.57
CA THR A 74 -16.18 -6.16 2.25
C THR A 74 -15.11 -5.08 2.03
N LYS A 75 -14.90 -4.22 3.01
CA LYS A 75 -13.88 -3.17 2.95
C LYS A 75 -12.47 -3.75 2.90
N MET A 76 -12.22 -4.84 3.62
CA MET A 76 -10.93 -5.56 3.55
C MET A 76 -10.68 -6.19 2.17
N THR A 77 -11.71 -6.67 1.46
CA THR A 77 -11.57 -7.17 0.08
C THR A 77 -11.26 -6.04 -0.89
N ASP A 78 -11.96 -4.90 -0.79
CA ASP A 78 -11.66 -3.72 -1.62
C ASP A 78 -10.23 -3.22 -1.41
N LEU A 79 -9.76 -3.22 -0.16
CA LEU A 79 -8.39 -2.87 0.19
C LEU A 79 -7.39 -3.87 -0.40
N GLN A 80 -7.68 -5.17 -0.43
CA GLN A 80 -6.81 -6.14 -1.09
C GLN A 80 -6.66 -5.85 -2.59
N THR A 81 -7.75 -5.50 -3.28
CA THR A 81 -7.68 -5.07 -4.69
C THR A 81 -6.82 -3.81 -4.85
N ARG A 82 -7.06 -2.81 -4.01
CA ARG A 82 -6.24 -1.57 -4.00
C ARG A 82 -4.77 -1.86 -3.73
N ALA A 83 -4.44 -2.85 -2.90
CA ALA A 83 -3.05 -3.21 -2.62
C ALA A 83 -2.33 -3.74 -3.87
N VAL A 84 -3.02 -4.46 -4.76
CA VAL A 84 -2.45 -4.95 -6.03
C VAL A 84 -2.15 -3.80 -6.97
N GLU A 85 -3.11 -2.88 -7.17
CA GLU A 85 -2.90 -1.67 -7.97
C GLU A 85 -1.76 -0.82 -7.40
N TRP A 86 -1.72 -0.71 -6.08
CA TRP A 86 -0.71 0.05 -5.38
C TRP A 86 0.68 -0.57 -5.55
N ALA A 87 0.81 -1.89 -5.52
CA ALA A 87 2.07 -2.59 -5.78
C ALA A 87 2.60 -2.37 -7.22
N GLN A 88 1.70 -2.25 -8.20
CA GLN A 88 2.09 -1.89 -9.58
C GLN A 88 2.61 -0.45 -9.65
N ARG A 89 1.85 0.51 -9.10
CA ARG A 89 2.29 1.93 -9.03
C ARG A 89 3.58 2.10 -8.23
N SER A 90 3.79 1.29 -7.19
CA SER A 90 5.00 1.33 -6.37
C SER A 90 6.27 1.14 -7.18
N GLN A 91 6.24 0.24 -8.15
CA GLN A 91 7.41 -0.04 -9.00
C GLN A 91 7.75 1.18 -9.86
N GLU A 92 6.74 1.81 -10.45
CA GLU A 92 6.90 3.01 -11.27
C GLU A 92 7.36 4.23 -10.44
N VAL A 93 6.81 4.41 -9.24
CA VAL A 93 7.11 5.55 -8.38
C VAL A 93 8.49 5.40 -7.73
N THR A 94 8.91 4.19 -7.35
CA THR A 94 10.24 3.95 -6.76
C THR A 94 11.36 4.32 -7.73
N MET A 95 11.18 4.09 -9.03
CA MET A 95 12.15 4.52 -10.06
C MET A 95 12.26 6.04 -10.20
N LYS A 96 11.25 6.78 -9.74
CA LYS A 96 11.21 8.26 -9.78
C LYS A 96 11.66 8.90 -8.46
N MET A 97 11.90 8.11 -7.41
CA MET A 97 12.37 8.61 -6.12
C MET A 97 13.86 8.95 -6.18
N SER A 98 14.21 10.10 -5.61
CA SER A 98 15.63 10.38 -5.32
C SER A 98 16.12 9.50 -4.16
N PRO A 99 17.45 9.34 -3.98
CA PRO A 99 18.00 8.67 -2.81
C PRO A 99 17.51 9.24 -1.48
N GLU A 100 17.36 10.57 -1.40
CA GLU A 100 16.82 11.24 -0.21
C GLU A 100 15.35 10.91 0.02
N ASP A 101 14.54 10.84 -1.04
CA ASP A 101 13.13 10.43 -0.95
C ASP A 101 12.99 8.97 -0.53
N MET A 102 13.89 8.08 -0.99
CA MET A 102 13.88 6.67 -0.57
C MET A 102 14.17 6.52 0.92
N GLU A 103 15.10 7.31 1.48
CA GLU A 103 15.39 7.32 2.91
C GLU A 103 14.19 7.83 3.73
N LYS A 104 13.61 8.97 3.32
CA LYS A 104 12.38 9.51 3.94
C LYS A 104 11.24 8.50 3.88
N TRP A 105 11.09 7.83 2.75
CA TRP A 105 10.08 6.79 2.55
C TRP A 105 10.28 5.64 3.53
N ALA A 106 11.51 5.10 3.60
CA ALA A 106 11.81 3.96 4.46
C ALA A 106 11.59 4.27 5.95
N GLU A 107 12.03 5.44 6.43
CA GLU A 107 11.80 5.86 7.80
C GLU A 107 10.32 6.02 8.13
N TRP A 108 9.59 6.70 7.24
CA TRP A 108 8.17 6.95 7.44
C TRP A 108 7.33 5.67 7.36
N ALA A 109 7.57 4.83 6.36
CA ALA A 109 6.90 3.53 6.22
C ALA A 109 7.20 2.60 7.41
N GLY A 110 8.43 2.64 7.95
CA GLY A 110 8.78 1.91 9.17
C GLY A 110 7.98 2.37 10.39
N LYS A 111 7.77 3.68 10.55
CA LYS A 111 6.91 4.25 11.61
C LYS A 111 5.45 3.82 11.43
N LEU A 112 4.96 3.87 10.20
CA LEU A 112 3.59 3.45 9.85
C LEU A 112 3.36 1.96 10.18
N ALA A 113 4.29 1.08 9.79
CA ALA A 113 4.22 -0.34 10.08
C ALA A 113 4.28 -0.63 11.59
N THR A 114 5.17 0.08 12.31
CA THR A 114 5.25 -0.04 13.79
C THR A 114 3.95 0.40 14.46
N PHE A 115 3.35 1.50 14.00
CA PHE A 115 2.05 1.93 14.51
C PHE A 115 0.97 0.89 14.21
N ALA A 116 0.90 0.39 12.98
CA ALA A 116 -0.09 -0.59 12.56
C ALA A 116 0.03 -1.92 13.33
N ALA A 117 1.25 -2.36 13.64
CA ALA A 117 1.51 -3.57 14.42
C ALA A 117 1.29 -3.41 15.93
N GLY A 118 1.26 -2.17 16.43
CA GLY A 118 0.99 -1.84 17.84
C GLY A 118 -0.48 -1.55 18.17
N GLN A 119 -1.38 -1.62 17.18
CA GLN A 119 -2.83 -1.44 17.32
C GLN A 119 -3.55 -2.79 17.41
#